data_AF-A0A9E1PAE3-F1
#
_entry.id   AF-A0A9E1PAE3-F1
#
_cell.length_a   1.000
_cell.length_b   1.000
_cell.length_c   1.000
_cell.angle_alpha   90.00
_cell.angle_beta   90.00
_cell.angle_gamma   90.00
#
_symmetry.space_group_name_H-M   'P 1'
#
loop_
_entity.id
_entity.type
_entity.pdbx_description
1 polymer ?
#
loop_
_entity_poly.entity_id
_entity_poly.type
_entity_poly.pdbx_seq_one_letter_code
_entity_poly.pdbx_strand_id
1 'polypeptide(L)'
;MLISKYLIGSIITLSTILALKLYVPLFNEPITEDKFLNYNVTIYRDTWGVPHIFGEKDKDTAYGLAYAHAEDDFKTIQDIMLALKGRLALEYGKDAAPNDYMVQLLKIWEVVNSRYSKDISKEVQAICEAYADGLNHYALLHPNEVIKGMFPVNGKDVVAGFVHRTPLMFGLDRVLGKLVSNENPNIALDDKLKSESSFDNILLGSNVFAVNAIRSADKFTRLAINSHQPWNGPVAWYEAHLHSEEGWNVNGGLFPGSPVVFLGHNENLGWSHTVNNPDLIDVFELEIHPEDKNKYFFEGEWKNLEKSKISIPVKILGLFRWTFKREAMRSIHGPVIRNDHGTFAIRYSGFGEVRQVEQWFKMNKAKNLDEFT
;
A
#
# COMPACT_ATOMS: atom_id res chain seq x y z
N MET A 1 26.99 -53.36 3.75
CA MET A 1 27.70 -52.11 4.14
C MET A 1 27.68 -51.03 3.04
N LEU A 2 27.72 -51.34 1.74
CA LEU A 2 27.65 -50.33 0.67
C LEU A 2 26.28 -49.65 0.49
N ILE A 3 25.17 -50.39 0.61
CA ILE A 3 23.80 -49.85 0.45
C ILE A 3 23.51 -48.71 1.45
N SER A 4 24.06 -48.82 2.66
CA SER A 4 23.96 -47.77 3.70
C SER A 4 24.67 -46.47 3.32
N LYS A 5 25.83 -46.53 2.63
CA LYS A 5 26.57 -45.32 2.21
C LYS A 5 25.84 -44.55 1.09
N TYR A 6 25.25 -45.26 0.14
CA TYR A 6 24.44 -44.62 -0.92
C TYR A 6 23.15 -44.02 -0.36
N LEU A 7 22.48 -44.71 0.56
CA LEU A 7 21.28 -44.19 1.21
C LEU A 7 21.58 -42.93 2.03
N ILE A 8 22.67 -42.92 2.80
CA ILE A 8 23.12 -41.75 3.56
C ILE A 8 23.49 -40.60 2.62
N GLY A 9 24.23 -40.87 1.54
CA GLY A 9 24.58 -39.87 0.53
C GLY A 9 23.35 -39.26 -0.16
N SER A 10 22.37 -40.09 -0.53
CA SER A 10 21.10 -39.63 -1.10
C SER A 10 20.29 -38.80 -0.11
N ILE A 11 20.23 -39.19 1.17
CA ILE A 11 19.55 -38.40 2.21
C ILE A 11 20.23 -37.04 2.39
N ILE A 12 21.56 -36.99 2.53
CA ILE A 12 22.31 -35.72 2.68
C ILE A 12 22.10 -34.82 1.45
N THR A 13 22.08 -35.41 0.25
CA THR A 13 21.87 -34.66 -1.00
C THR A 13 20.45 -34.10 -1.03
N LEU A 14 19.43 -34.91 -0.70
CA LEU A 14 18.03 -34.48 -0.67
C LEU A 14 17.78 -33.41 0.40
N SER A 15 18.38 -33.58 1.59
CA SER A 15 18.32 -32.63 2.69
C SER A 15 19.01 -31.31 2.33
N THR A 16 20.17 -31.35 1.66
CA THR A 16 20.87 -30.14 1.19
C THR A 16 20.07 -29.41 0.12
N ILE A 17 19.51 -30.14 -0.85
CA ILE A 17 18.64 -29.56 -1.89
C ILE A 17 17.40 -28.92 -1.25
N LEU A 18 16.79 -29.59 -0.26
CA LEU A 18 15.64 -29.06 0.46
C LEU A 18 16.02 -27.83 1.29
N ALA A 19 17.16 -27.84 1.98
CA ALA A 19 17.66 -26.71 2.75
C ALA A 19 17.94 -25.50 1.86
N LEU A 20 18.55 -25.69 0.69
CA LEU A 20 18.78 -24.62 -0.29
C LEU A 20 17.46 -24.07 -0.86
N LYS A 21 16.46 -24.93 -1.10
CA LYS A 21 15.13 -24.49 -1.55
C LYS A 21 14.34 -23.72 -0.50
N LEU A 22 14.58 -24.00 0.79
CA LEU A 22 13.91 -23.34 1.92
C LEU A 22 14.69 -22.13 2.44
N TYR A 23 15.91 -21.90 1.94
CA TYR A 23 16.74 -20.77 2.33
C TYR A 23 16.14 -19.46 1.79
N VAL A 24 15.95 -18.50 2.68
CA VAL A 24 15.56 -17.13 2.35
C VAL A 24 16.66 -16.24 2.91
N PRO A 25 17.41 -15.50 2.07
CA PRO A 25 18.45 -14.62 2.56
C PRO A 25 17.84 -13.50 3.41
N LEU A 26 18.64 -12.90 4.29
CA LEU A 26 18.18 -11.76 5.07
C LEU A 26 17.79 -10.59 4.14
N PHE A 27 18.71 -10.24 3.24
CA PHE A 27 18.52 -9.26 2.18
C PHE A 27 18.52 -9.97 0.81
N ASN A 28 17.59 -9.60 -0.08
CA ASN A 28 17.55 -10.14 -1.45
C ASN A 28 18.73 -9.66 -2.29
N GLU A 29 19.24 -8.48 -1.98
CA GLU A 29 20.40 -7.85 -2.62
C GLU A 29 21.26 -7.20 -1.53
N PRO A 30 22.58 -7.08 -1.70
CA PRO A 30 23.43 -6.37 -0.76
C PRO A 30 23.00 -4.90 -0.61
N ILE A 31 23.01 -4.39 0.63
CA ILE A 31 22.79 -2.98 0.94
C ILE A 31 24.16 -2.33 1.14
N THR A 32 24.45 -1.28 0.38
CA THR A 32 25.73 -0.55 0.46
C THR A 32 25.60 0.65 1.40
N GLU A 33 26.30 0.60 2.54
CA GLU A 33 26.25 1.62 3.59
C GLU A 33 26.65 3.03 3.10
N ASP A 34 27.66 3.13 2.21
CA ASP A 34 28.14 4.39 1.64
C ASP A 34 27.04 5.19 0.91
N LYS A 35 25.97 4.51 0.44
CA LYS A 35 24.82 5.19 -0.19
C LYS A 35 24.19 6.19 0.80
N PHE A 36 24.15 5.85 2.07
CA PHE A 36 23.45 6.60 3.11
C PHE A 36 24.20 7.86 3.57
N LEU A 37 25.53 7.91 3.36
CA LEU A 37 26.35 9.10 3.65
C LEU A 37 26.01 10.31 2.75
N ASN A 38 25.19 10.12 1.72
CA ASN A 38 24.74 11.18 0.80
C ASN A 38 23.49 11.93 1.29
N TYR A 39 22.97 11.60 2.47
CA TYR A 39 21.83 12.27 3.10
C TYR A 39 22.31 13.14 4.26
N ASN A 40 21.94 14.42 4.24
CA ASN A 40 22.24 15.38 5.29
C ASN A 40 20.96 15.73 6.05
N VAL A 41 20.73 15.07 7.17
CA VAL A 41 19.50 15.20 7.96
C VAL A 41 19.79 15.17 9.45
N THR A 42 19.06 15.97 10.23
CA THR A 42 19.06 15.93 11.69
C THR A 42 17.66 15.65 12.18
N ILE A 43 17.53 14.72 13.13
CA ILE A 43 16.25 14.36 13.75
C ILE A 43 16.31 14.78 15.21
N TYR A 44 15.42 15.70 15.62
CA TYR A 44 15.18 16.01 17.03
C TYR A 44 13.91 15.32 17.48
N ARG A 45 13.89 14.71 18.66
CA ARG A 45 12.66 14.20 19.27
C ARG A 45 12.26 15.09 20.43
N ASP A 46 10.98 15.42 20.49
CA ASP A 46 10.44 16.19 21.60
C ASP A 46 10.13 15.32 22.84
N THR A 47 9.46 15.89 23.84
CA THR A 47 9.12 15.17 25.10
C THR A 47 8.14 14.01 24.89
N TRP A 48 7.39 14.01 23.79
CA TRP A 48 6.42 12.97 23.44
C TRP A 48 6.99 11.95 22.45
N GLY A 49 8.23 12.16 22.01
CA GLY A 49 8.90 11.32 21.02
C GLY A 49 8.58 11.73 19.58
N VAL A 50 7.84 12.82 19.34
CA VAL A 50 7.53 13.29 17.98
C VAL A 50 8.83 13.71 17.29
N PRO A 51 9.16 13.14 16.12
CA PRO A 51 10.34 13.55 15.39
C PRO A 51 10.10 14.88 14.65
N HIS A 52 11.05 15.78 14.81
CA HIS A 52 11.23 16.98 14.02
C HIS A 52 12.46 16.76 13.13
N ILE A 53 12.21 16.51 11.84
CA ILE A 53 13.21 16.14 10.85
C ILE A 53 13.60 17.37 10.04
N PHE A 54 14.89 17.73 10.08
CA PHE A 54 15.46 18.86 9.36
C PHE A 54 16.48 18.36 8.34
N GLY A 55 16.17 18.47 7.05
CA GLY A 55 17.06 18.10 5.94
C GLY A 55 17.50 19.32 5.13
N GLU A 56 18.67 19.24 4.48
CA GLU A 56 19.08 20.25 3.51
C GLU A 56 18.19 20.23 2.25
N LYS A 57 17.76 19.03 1.85
CA LYS A 57 16.87 18.79 0.71
C LYS A 57 15.62 18.02 1.12
N ASP A 58 14.60 18.05 0.28
CA ASP A 58 13.35 17.29 0.49
C ASP A 58 13.63 15.79 0.60
N LYS A 59 14.55 15.28 -0.24
CA LYS A 59 14.98 13.88 -0.18
C LYS A 59 15.64 13.53 1.16
N ASP A 60 16.43 14.44 1.74
CA ASP A 60 17.13 14.19 3.00
C ASP A 60 16.14 14.14 4.16
N THR A 61 15.13 15.01 4.10
CA THR A 61 14.00 15.02 5.03
C THR A 61 13.18 13.74 4.95
N ALA A 62 12.86 13.26 3.74
CA ALA A 62 12.14 12.00 3.54
C ALA A 62 12.93 10.77 4.03
N TYR A 63 14.25 10.77 3.84
CA TYR A 63 15.15 9.76 4.40
C TYR A 63 15.13 9.74 5.93
N GLY A 64 15.27 10.91 6.57
CA GLY A 64 15.23 11.01 8.04
C GLY A 64 13.87 10.63 8.62
N LEU A 65 12.78 11.00 7.93
CA LEU A 65 11.43 10.56 8.29
C LEU A 65 11.33 9.04 8.28
N ALA A 66 11.80 8.38 7.22
CA ALA A 66 11.74 6.91 7.14
C ALA A 66 12.52 6.24 8.27
N TYR A 67 13.69 6.76 8.61
CA TYR A 67 14.50 6.22 9.71
C TYR A 67 13.77 6.36 11.06
N ALA A 68 13.29 7.56 11.40
CA ALA A 68 12.53 7.79 12.64
C ALA A 68 11.25 6.95 12.70
N HIS A 69 10.53 6.87 11.58
CA HIS A 69 9.29 6.09 11.48
C HIS A 69 9.56 4.59 11.63
N ALA A 70 10.70 4.09 11.13
CA ALA A 70 11.11 2.71 11.35
C ALA A 70 11.50 2.47 12.82
N GLU A 71 12.20 3.39 13.48
CA GLU A 71 12.48 3.27 14.93
C GLU A 71 11.20 3.02 15.75
N ASP A 72 10.10 3.64 15.36
CA ASP A 72 8.85 3.60 16.11
C ASP A 72 7.87 2.50 15.67
N ASP A 73 7.81 2.15 14.37
CA ASP A 73 6.82 1.20 13.84
C ASP A 73 7.33 0.35 12.66
N PHE A 74 8.59 -0.13 12.74
CA PHE A 74 9.18 -0.95 11.67
C PHE A 74 8.30 -2.15 11.29
N LYS A 75 7.71 -2.84 12.28
CA LYS A 75 6.91 -4.03 12.03
C LYS A 75 5.70 -3.77 11.13
N THR A 76 4.95 -2.70 11.38
CA THR A 76 3.78 -2.37 10.54
C THR A 76 4.22 -1.93 9.15
N ILE A 77 5.29 -1.15 9.03
CA ILE A 77 5.86 -0.75 7.74
C ILE A 77 6.24 -1.99 6.91
N GLN A 78 6.92 -2.96 7.54
CA GLN A 78 7.28 -4.23 6.93
C GLN A 78 6.05 -5.02 6.44
N ASP A 79 4.97 -5.06 7.24
CA ASP A 79 3.72 -5.73 6.84
C ASP A 79 3.03 -5.02 5.66
N ILE A 80 3.09 -3.68 5.60
CA ILE A 80 2.61 -2.91 4.45
C ILE A 80 3.44 -3.23 3.19
N MET A 81 4.77 -3.32 3.33
CA MET A 81 5.66 -3.70 2.23
C MET A 81 5.37 -5.11 1.70
N LEU A 82 5.06 -6.06 2.58
CA LEU A 82 4.58 -7.39 2.17
C LEU A 82 3.22 -7.31 1.47
N ALA A 83 2.29 -6.51 2.00
CA ALA A 83 0.94 -6.36 1.47
C ALA A 83 0.98 -5.80 0.04
N LEU A 84 1.70 -4.70 -0.20
CA LEU A 84 1.81 -4.09 -1.52
C LEU A 84 2.56 -4.99 -2.53
N LYS A 85 3.50 -5.84 -2.07
CA LYS A 85 4.20 -6.83 -2.91
C LYS A 85 3.35 -8.06 -3.24
N GLY A 86 2.17 -8.21 -2.62
CA GLY A 86 1.34 -9.41 -2.73
C GLY A 86 2.06 -10.64 -2.18
N ARG A 87 2.70 -10.47 -1.01
CA ARG A 87 3.47 -11.50 -0.30
C ARG A 87 3.09 -11.60 1.17
N LEU A 88 1.96 -11.01 1.59
CA LEU A 88 1.54 -11.01 2.99
C LEU A 88 1.23 -12.44 3.47
N ALA A 89 0.72 -13.30 2.58
CA ALA A 89 0.46 -14.71 2.87
C ALA A 89 1.72 -15.55 3.09
N LEU A 90 2.90 -15.06 2.70
CA LEU A 90 4.18 -15.71 3.03
C LEU A 90 4.57 -15.53 4.50
N GLU A 91 3.98 -14.55 5.19
CA GLU A 91 4.20 -14.35 6.62
C GLU A 91 3.02 -14.84 7.45
N TYR A 92 1.80 -14.46 7.05
CA TYR A 92 0.58 -14.67 7.82
C TYR A 92 -0.32 -15.80 7.31
N GLY A 93 0.11 -16.52 6.26
CA GLY A 93 -0.59 -17.69 5.76
C GLY A 93 -1.89 -17.36 5.03
N LYS A 94 -2.82 -18.33 5.02
CA LYS A 94 -3.99 -18.33 4.13
C LYS A 94 -4.90 -17.12 4.28
N ASP A 95 -5.01 -16.55 5.49
CA ASP A 95 -5.95 -15.45 5.77
C ASP A 95 -5.49 -14.13 5.15
N ALA A 96 -4.19 -14.03 4.80
CA ALA A 96 -3.63 -12.90 4.04
C ALA A 96 -3.64 -13.12 2.52
N ALA A 97 -4.02 -14.31 2.02
CA ALA A 97 -4.06 -14.60 0.59
C ALA A 97 -5.03 -13.71 -0.23
N PRO A 98 -6.17 -13.22 0.31
CA PRO A 98 -7.03 -12.29 -0.42
C PRO A 98 -6.32 -10.99 -0.83
N ASN A 99 -5.48 -10.43 0.04
CA ASN A 99 -4.65 -9.28 -0.30
C ASN A 99 -3.71 -9.59 -1.47
N ASP A 100 -3.01 -10.71 -1.38
CA ASP A 100 -2.02 -11.10 -2.40
C ASP A 100 -2.67 -11.38 -3.76
N TYR A 101 -3.88 -11.96 -3.74
CA TYR A 101 -4.71 -12.10 -4.92
C TYR A 101 -5.11 -10.74 -5.50
N MET A 102 -5.54 -9.79 -4.67
CA MET A 102 -5.94 -8.44 -5.11
C MET A 102 -4.79 -7.71 -5.80
N VAL A 103 -3.57 -7.74 -5.25
CA VAL A 103 -2.38 -7.09 -5.85
C VAL A 103 -2.15 -7.56 -7.28
N GLN A 104 -2.28 -8.87 -7.51
CA GLN A 104 -2.09 -9.50 -8.81
C GLN A 104 -3.29 -9.26 -9.74
N LEU A 105 -4.52 -9.34 -9.21
CA LEU A 105 -5.76 -9.12 -9.95
C LEU A 105 -5.85 -7.68 -10.50
N LEU A 106 -5.50 -6.70 -9.67
CA LEU A 106 -5.47 -5.29 -10.03
C LEU A 106 -4.21 -4.89 -10.80
N LYS A 107 -3.26 -5.81 -10.96
CA LYS A 107 -1.98 -5.58 -11.65
C LYS A 107 -1.21 -4.37 -11.11
N ILE A 108 -1.21 -4.19 -9.78
CA ILE A 108 -0.60 -3.01 -9.12
C ILE A 108 0.82 -2.76 -9.60
N TRP A 109 1.65 -3.80 -9.63
CA TRP A 109 3.05 -3.69 -10.05
C TRP A 109 3.24 -3.47 -11.55
N GLU A 110 2.33 -3.93 -12.41
CA GLU A 110 2.37 -3.63 -13.85
C GLU A 110 2.09 -2.14 -14.08
N VAL A 111 1.11 -1.59 -13.36
CA VAL A 111 0.77 -0.16 -13.38
C VAL A 111 1.95 0.68 -12.90
N VAL A 112 2.50 0.38 -11.72
CA VAL A 112 3.64 1.13 -11.17
C VAL A 112 4.83 1.06 -12.11
N ASN A 113 5.22 -0.12 -12.59
CA ASN A 113 6.40 -0.25 -13.46
C ASN A 113 6.26 0.48 -14.80
N SER A 114 5.06 0.53 -15.36
CA SER A 114 4.82 1.18 -16.66
C SER A 114 4.67 2.70 -16.58
N ARG A 115 4.27 3.23 -15.42
CA ARG A 115 3.91 4.65 -15.24
C ARG A 115 4.85 5.43 -14.33
N TYR A 116 5.55 4.79 -13.38
CA TYR A 116 6.40 5.47 -12.38
C TYR A 116 7.32 6.53 -12.99
N SER A 117 8.11 6.17 -13.99
CA SER A 117 9.07 7.10 -14.60
C SER A 117 8.46 8.15 -15.52
N LYS A 118 7.19 7.97 -15.93
CA LYS A 118 6.48 8.85 -16.88
C LYS A 118 5.59 9.86 -16.17
N ASP A 119 4.89 9.40 -15.13
CA ASP A 119 3.78 10.13 -14.54
C ASP A 119 4.13 10.73 -13.16
N ILE A 120 5.20 10.28 -12.51
CA ILE A 120 5.71 10.85 -11.25
C ILE A 120 6.83 11.83 -11.55
N SER A 121 6.81 13.00 -10.93
CA SER A 121 7.89 14.00 -11.09
C SER A 121 9.24 13.48 -10.56
N LYS A 122 10.35 14.06 -11.03
CA LYS A 122 11.68 13.68 -10.54
C LYS A 122 11.90 14.00 -9.07
N GLU A 123 11.28 15.08 -8.59
CA GLU A 123 11.26 15.48 -7.18
C GLU A 123 10.60 14.39 -6.33
N VAL A 124 9.38 13.95 -6.71
CA VAL A 124 8.66 12.93 -5.96
C VAL A 124 9.29 11.53 -6.11
N GLN A 125 9.91 11.22 -7.25
CA GLN A 125 10.74 10.02 -7.37
C GLN A 125 11.91 10.04 -6.37
N ALA A 126 12.53 11.20 -6.15
CA ALA A 126 13.67 11.34 -5.24
C ALA A 126 13.26 11.19 -3.77
N ILE A 127 12.14 11.78 -3.33
CA ILE A 127 11.67 11.62 -1.94
C ILE A 127 11.23 10.16 -1.67
N CYS A 128 10.59 9.50 -2.64
CA CYS A 128 10.19 8.10 -2.49
C CYS A 128 11.40 7.17 -2.40
N GLU A 129 12.42 7.39 -3.24
CA GLU A 129 13.67 6.63 -3.17
C GLU A 129 14.42 6.88 -1.86
N ALA A 130 14.46 8.13 -1.39
CA ALA A 130 15.11 8.48 -0.15
C ALA A 130 14.41 7.92 1.09
N TYR A 131 13.06 7.92 1.10
CA TYR A 131 12.29 7.25 2.14
C TYR A 131 12.59 5.74 2.15
N ALA A 132 12.62 5.09 0.97
CA ALA A 132 13.01 3.69 0.87
C ALA A 132 14.44 3.44 1.37
N ASP A 133 15.38 4.35 1.11
CA ASP A 133 16.75 4.29 1.62
C ASP A 133 16.82 4.42 3.14
N GLY A 134 16.00 5.26 3.77
CA GLY A 134 15.95 5.35 5.23
C GLY A 134 15.46 4.05 5.86
N LEU A 135 14.46 3.39 5.25
CA LEU A 135 14.03 2.05 5.67
C LEU A 135 15.13 1.00 5.46
N ASN A 136 15.84 1.05 4.33
CA ASN A 136 16.97 0.15 4.04
C ASN A 136 18.11 0.34 5.06
N HIS A 137 18.38 1.58 5.44
CA HIS A 137 19.41 1.90 6.43
C HIS A 137 19.04 1.34 7.81
N TYR A 138 17.79 1.56 8.24
CA TYR A 138 17.30 0.98 9.49
C TYR A 138 17.38 -0.56 9.44
N ALA A 139 16.92 -1.18 8.36
CA ALA A 139 16.99 -2.63 8.17
C ALA A 139 18.43 -3.19 8.25
N LEU A 140 19.41 -2.47 7.70
CA LEU A 140 20.83 -2.84 7.74
C LEU A 140 21.36 -2.86 9.18
N LEU A 141 21.00 -1.86 9.99
CA LEU A 141 21.45 -1.72 11.37
C LEU A 141 20.67 -2.63 12.36
N HIS A 142 19.45 -3.06 11.97
CA HIS A 142 18.54 -3.86 12.80
C HIS A 142 18.23 -5.24 12.18
N PRO A 143 19.24 -6.08 11.85
CA PRO A 143 19.03 -7.33 11.11
C PRO A 143 18.15 -8.36 11.82
N ASN A 144 18.00 -8.26 13.15
CA ASN A 144 17.17 -9.17 13.94
C ASN A 144 15.67 -8.86 13.83
N GLU A 145 15.30 -7.67 13.37
CA GLU A 145 13.92 -7.20 13.22
C GLU A 145 13.40 -7.38 11.79
N VAL A 146 14.30 -7.70 10.84
CA VAL A 146 14.03 -7.76 9.41
C VAL A 146 13.28 -9.04 9.01
N ILE A 147 12.19 -8.87 8.26
CA ILE A 147 11.56 -9.95 7.50
C ILE A 147 12.49 -10.34 6.36
N LYS A 148 12.96 -11.59 6.41
CA LYS A 148 13.92 -12.15 5.43
C LYS A 148 13.41 -12.05 4.00
N GLY A 149 14.29 -11.58 3.11
CA GLY A 149 14.03 -11.51 1.68
C GLY A 149 13.02 -10.43 1.30
N MET A 150 12.95 -9.36 2.09
CA MET A 150 12.11 -8.20 1.81
C MET A 150 12.92 -6.97 1.39
N PHE A 151 14.05 -6.72 2.05
CA PHE A 151 14.93 -5.60 1.78
C PHE A 151 16.04 -5.98 0.78
N PRO A 152 16.60 -5.01 0.03
CA PRO A 152 16.21 -3.59 0.03
C PRO A 152 14.85 -3.34 -0.66
N VAL A 153 14.19 -2.25 -0.23
CA VAL A 153 13.04 -1.64 -0.91
C VAL A 153 13.50 -0.40 -1.70
N ASN A 154 12.67 0.11 -2.61
CA ASN A 154 12.99 1.28 -3.43
C ASN A 154 11.78 2.23 -3.61
N GLY A 155 11.96 3.36 -4.29
CA GLY A 155 10.89 4.36 -4.47
C GLY A 155 9.63 3.84 -5.17
N LYS A 156 9.72 2.78 -5.98
CA LYS A 156 8.52 2.13 -6.56
C LYS A 156 7.72 1.37 -5.51
N ASP A 157 8.36 0.81 -4.47
CA ASP A 157 7.65 0.19 -3.35
C ASP A 157 6.78 1.21 -2.62
N VAL A 158 7.34 2.40 -2.37
CA VAL A 158 6.60 3.52 -1.75
C VAL A 158 5.39 3.90 -2.62
N VAL A 159 5.59 4.13 -3.93
CA VAL A 159 4.47 4.44 -4.85
C VAL A 159 3.45 3.30 -4.92
N ALA A 160 3.89 2.04 -4.96
CA ALA A 160 2.99 0.89 -4.95
C ALA A 160 2.12 0.84 -3.68
N GLY A 161 2.62 1.33 -2.55
CA GLY A 161 1.84 1.51 -1.33
C GLY A 161 0.62 2.41 -1.54
N PHE A 162 0.79 3.54 -2.22
CA PHE A 162 -0.32 4.45 -2.55
C PHE A 162 -1.32 3.82 -3.52
N VAL A 163 -0.83 3.16 -4.58
CA VAL A 163 -1.67 2.52 -5.59
C VAL A 163 -2.47 1.35 -4.99
N HIS A 164 -1.87 0.61 -4.05
CA HIS A 164 -2.51 -0.46 -3.31
C HIS A 164 -3.54 0.05 -2.30
N ARG A 165 -3.18 1.09 -1.52
CA ARG A 165 -4.00 1.55 -0.39
C ARG A 165 -5.19 2.39 -0.81
N THR A 166 -5.04 3.25 -1.80
CA THR A 166 -6.10 4.18 -2.24
C THR A 166 -7.44 3.49 -2.49
N PRO A 167 -7.54 2.38 -3.24
CA PRO A 167 -8.83 1.73 -3.46
C PRO A 167 -9.46 1.10 -2.21
N LEU A 168 -8.65 0.79 -1.19
CA LEU A 168 -9.15 0.30 0.09
C LEU A 168 -9.83 1.42 0.90
N MET A 169 -9.39 2.67 0.71
CA MET A 169 -9.98 3.83 1.42
C MET A 169 -11.43 4.11 1.03
N PHE A 170 -11.87 3.65 -0.14
CA PHE A 170 -13.27 3.72 -0.58
C PHE A 170 -13.95 2.34 -0.67
N GLY A 171 -13.34 1.30 -0.08
CA GLY A 171 -14.01 0.02 0.16
C GLY A 171 -13.97 -0.99 -0.98
N LEU A 172 -12.98 -0.95 -1.87
CA LEU A 172 -12.84 -1.94 -2.95
C LEU A 172 -12.70 -3.37 -2.43
N ASP A 173 -12.03 -3.56 -1.31
CA ASP A 173 -11.92 -4.84 -0.61
C ASP A 173 -13.28 -5.43 -0.22
N ARG A 174 -14.22 -4.60 0.24
CA ARG A 174 -15.58 -5.05 0.57
C ARG A 174 -16.33 -5.52 -0.68
N VAL A 175 -16.20 -4.79 -1.79
CA VAL A 175 -16.80 -5.16 -3.08
C VAL A 175 -16.19 -6.46 -3.60
N LEU A 176 -14.86 -6.57 -3.60
CA LEU A 176 -14.15 -7.79 -3.99
C LEU A 176 -14.52 -8.98 -3.10
N GLY A 177 -14.62 -8.77 -1.79
CA GLY A 177 -15.02 -9.78 -0.82
C GLY A 177 -16.40 -10.35 -1.13
N LYS A 178 -17.38 -9.48 -1.41
CA LYS A 178 -18.74 -9.88 -1.83
C LYS A 178 -18.73 -10.67 -3.14
N LEU A 179 -17.99 -10.22 -4.15
CA LEU A 179 -17.95 -10.90 -5.45
C LEU A 179 -17.24 -12.26 -5.40
N VAL A 180 -16.24 -12.40 -4.53
CA VAL A 180 -15.56 -13.69 -4.29
C VAL A 180 -16.38 -14.62 -3.40
N SER A 181 -17.21 -14.07 -2.52
CA SER A 181 -18.21 -14.84 -1.79
C SER A 181 -19.29 -15.37 -2.74
N ASN A 182 -19.84 -16.55 -2.47
CA ASN A 182 -20.98 -17.09 -3.22
C ASN A 182 -22.31 -16.45 -2.79
N GLU A 183 -22.29 -15.27 -2.18
CA GLU A 183 -23.50 -14.51 -1.86
C GLU A 183 -24.00 -13.79 -3.12
N ASN A 184 -25.34 -13.67 -3.26
CA ASN A 184 -25.91 -12.91 -4.37
C ASN A 184 -25.51 -11.44 -4.19
N PRO A 185 -24.73 -10.85 -5.11
CA PRO A 185 -24.28 -9.50 -4.94
C PRO A 185 -25.48 -8.59 -5.25
N ASN A 186 -26.20 -8.14 -4.23
CA ASN A 186 -27.09 -6.98 -4.35
C ASN A 186 -26.19 -5.74 -4.49
N ILE A 187 -25.74 -5.46 -5.72
CA ILE A 187 -24.81 -4.35 -6.07
C ILE A 187 -25.58 -3.06 -6.37
N ALA A 188 -26.91 -3.12 -6.49
CA ALA A 188 -27.73 -1.92 -6.59
C ALA A 188 -27.64 -1.10 -5.29
N LEU A 189 -27.68 0.23 -5.43
CA LEU A 189 -27.79 1.24 -4.36
C LEU A 189 -28.98 0.95 -3.43
N ASP A 190 -28.83 -0.02 -2.53
CA ASP A 190 -29.77 -0.21 -1.43
C ASP A 190 -29.13 0.36 -0.17
N ASP A 191 -29.63 1.53 0.22
CA ASP A 191 -29.28 2.31 1.42
C ASP A 191 -29.37 1.51 2.75
N LYS A 192 -29.76 0.23 2.69
CA LYS A 192 -30.02 -0.64 3.85
C LYS A 192 -28.95 -1.68 4.15
N LEU A 193 -27.82 -1.72 3.45
CA LEU A 193 -26.84 -2.80 3.62
C LEU A 193 -25.71 -2.45 4.61
N LYS A 194 -26.09 -2.33 5.89
CA LYS A 194 -25.19 -2.66 7.02
C LYS A 194 -25.09 -4.19 7.10
N SER A 195 -24.23 -4.83 6.31
CA SER A 195 -24.05 -6.29 6.37
C SER A 195 -22.66 -6.66 6.87
N GLU A 196 -22.61 -7.03 8.14
CA GLU A 196 -21.58 -7.72 8.92
C GLU A 196 -20.49 -8.44 8.11
N SER A 197 -19.55 -7.68 7.54
CA SER A 197 -18.22 -8.21 7.24
C SER A 197 -17.38 -8.19 8.52
N SER A 198 -16.41 -9.09 8.66
CA SER A 198 -15.40 -9.03 9.73
C SER A 198 -14.54 -7.75 9.72
N PHE A 199 -14.77 -6.86 8.75
CA PHE A 199 -14.17 -5.52 8.63
C PHE A 199 -15.13 -4.37 9.03
N ASP A 200 -16.41 -4.65 9.33
CA ASP A 200 -17.43 -3.60 9.56
C ASP A 200 -17.45 -3.01 10.97
N ASN A 201 -16.70 -3.57 11.92
CA ASN A 201 -16.69 -3.08 13.30
C ASN A 201 -15.73 -1.89 13.55
N ILE A 202 -15.09 -1.35 12.51
CA ILE A 202 -14.32 -0.12 12.64
C ILE A 202 -15.24 1.03 12.27
N LEU A 203 -15.73 1.76 13.28
CA LEU A 203 -16.33 3.09 13.14
C LEU A 203 -15.31 4.01 12.45
N LEU A 204 -15.28 4.00 11.12
CA LEU A 204 -14.52 4.95 10.33
C LEU A 204 -15.34 6.24 10.27
N GLY A 205 -14.80 7.28 10.91
CA GLY A 205 -15.39 8.60 10.97
C GLY A 205 -14.30 9.65 11.15
N SER A 206 -14.64 10.91 10.98
CA SER A 206 -13.75 12.01 11.33
C SER A 206 -14.61 13.25 11.57
N ASN A 207 -14.16 14.14 12.44
CA ASN A 207 -14.67 15.50 12.54
C ASN A 207 -13.59 16.47 12.06
N VAL A 208 -14.01 17.51 11.36
CA VAL A 208 -13.15 18.65 11.00
C VAL A 208 -13.96 19.92 11.17
N PHE A 209 -13.39 20.90 11.86
CA PHE A 209 -13.97 22.24 11.97
C PHE A 209 -12.97 23.29 11.51
N ALA A 210 -13.39 24.15 10.59
CA ALA A 210 -12.65 25.32 10.17
C ALA A 210 -13.44 26.59 10.54
N VAL A 211 -12.80 27.52 11.26
CA VAL A 211 -13.39 28.80 11.65
C VAL A 211 -12.58 29.92 11.03
N ASN A 212 -13.22 30.72 10.17
CA ASN A 212 -12.62 31.89 9.58
C ASN A 212 -12.30 32.96 10.65
N ALA A 213 -11.21 33.72 10.46
CA ALA A 213 -10.78 34.83 11.31
C ALA A 213 -11.89 35.82 11.70
N ILE A 214 -12.86 36.12 10.82
CA ILE A 214 -13.96 37.05 11.14
C ILE A 214 -14.84 36.50 12.28
N ARG A 215 -14.94 35.17 12.39
CA ARG A 215 -15.74 34.45 13.39
C ARG A 215 -14.95 34.04 14.64
N SER A 216 -13.64 34.29 14.70
CA SER A 216 -12.82 34.04 15.89
C SER A 216 -12.64 35.32 16.73
N ALA A 217 -12.53 35.15 18.05
CA ALA A 217 -12.37 36.26 18.99
C ALA A 217 -11.02 36.98 18.82
N ASP A 218 -9.98 36.24 18.44
CA ASP A 218 -8.61 36.73 18.28
C ASP A 218 -8.22 37.03 16.82
N LYS A 219 -9.17 36.93 15.89
CA LYS A 219 -8.98 37.23 14.45
C LYS A 219 -7.96 36.34 13.72
N PHE A 220 -7.72 35.14 14.23
CA PHE A 220 -6.98 34.09 13.54
C PHE A 220 -7.90 32.97 13.04
N THR A 221 -7.57 32.37 11.91
CA THR A 221 -8.24 31.15 11.43
C THR A 221 -7.96 30.00 12.40
N ARG A 222 -8.97 29.17 12.68
CA ARG A 222 -8.83 27.95 13.49
C ARG A 222 -9.15 26.73 12.66
N LEU A 223 -8.37 25.67 12.85
CA LEU A 223 -8.65 24.34 12.33
C LEU A 223 -8.60 23.34 13.49
N ALA A 224 -9.65 22.55 13.64
CA ALA A 224 -9.65 21.39 14.53
C ALA A 224 -9.67 20.12 13.68
N ILE A 225 -8.62 19.32 13.81
CA ILE A 225 -8.43 18.06 13.10
C ILE A 225 -8.73 16.90 14.06
N ASN A 226 -9.73 16.07 13.75
CA ASN A 226 -10.13 14.97 14.63
C ASN A 226 -10.55 13.74 13.80
N SER A 227 -9.56 13.03 13.25
CA SER A 227 -9.80 11.79 12.49
C SER A 227 -9.95 10.57 13.40
N HIS A 228 -10.89 9.67 13.08
CA HIS A 228 -11.10 8.41 13.80
C HIS A 228 -10.62 7.24 12.94
N GLN A 229 -9.35 6.90 13.11
CA GLN A 229 -8.73 5.71 12.54
C GLN A 229 -8.50 4.66 13.65
N PRO A 230 -8.30 3.38 13.27
CA PRO A 230 -7.81 2.36 14.20
C PRO A 230 -6.57 2.82 14.98
N TRP A 231 -6.47 2.39 16.24
CA TRP A 231 -5.34 2.75 17.12
C TRP A 231 -4.03 2.04 16.75
N ASN A 232 -4.07 1.02 15.89
CA ASN A 232 -2.90 0.26 15.47
C ASN A 232 -3.01 -0.17 13.98
N GLY A 233 -1.90 -0.67 13.46
CA GLY A 233 -1.83 -1.21 12.11
C GLY A 233 -1.75 -0.12 11.03
N PRO A 234 -2.12 -0.45 9.78
CA PRO A 234 -1.66 0.28 8.60
C PRO A 234 -2.33 1.65 8.36
N VAL A 235 -3.20 2.10 9.27
CA VAL A 235 -3.85 3.41 9.28
C VAL A 235 -3.76 4.09 10.64
N ALA A 236 -2.92 3.58 11.55
CA ALA A 236 -2.59 4.30 12.76
C ALA A 236 -1.84 5.58 12.40
N TRP A 237 -2.15 6.67 13.09
CA TRP A 237 -1.49 7.95 12.85
C TRP A 237 -0.10 7.96 13.48
N TYR A 238 0.88 8.38 12.69
CA TYR A 238 2.22 8.76 13.14
C TYR A 238 2.35 10.27 12.97
N GLU A 239 2.70 10.98 14.06
CA GLU A 239 2.90 12.42 14.04
C GLU A 239 4.35 12.74 13.72
N ALA A 240 4.59 13.68 12.80
CA ALA A 240 5.93 14.15 12.49
C ALA A 240 5.92 15.60 12.01
N HIS A 241 7.04 16.28 12.22
CA HIS A 241 7.35 17.57 11.63
C HIS A 241 8.48 17.40 10.60
N LEU A 242 8.22 17.81 9.37
CA LEU A 242 9.15 17.73 8.24
C LEU A 242 9.57 19.14 7.84
N HIS A 243 10.88 19.40 7.81
CA HIS A 243 11.45 20.67 7.40
C HIS A 243 12.63 20.47 6.43
N SER A 244 12.60 21.12 5.29
CA SER A 244 13.70 21.20 4.33
C SER A 244 14.01 22.65 3.94
N GLU A 245 15.26 22.92 3.56
CA GLU A 245 15.64 24.21 2.98
C GLU A 245 15.11 24.41 1.55
N GLU A 246 14.50 23.38 0.94
CA GLU A 246 13.81 23.43 -0.37
C GLU A 246 12.33 23.84 -0.25
N GLY A 247 11.92 24.29 0.95
CA GLY A 247 10.60 24.87 1.21
C GLY A 247 9.53 23.86 1.56
N TRP A 248 9.91 22.67 2.03
CA TRP A 248 8.97 21.73 2.64
C TRP A 248 8.97 21.94 4.16
N ASN A 249 7.88 22.47 4.71
CA ASN A 249 7.74 22.69 6.15
C ASN A 249 6.32 22.32 6.57
N VAL A 250 6.12 21.15 7.18
CA VAL A 250 4.78 20.65 7.51
C VAL A 250 4.80 19.86 8.81
N ASN A 251 3.75 20.03 9.63
CA ASN A 251 3.51 19.23 10.82
C ASN A 251 2.15 18.54 10.71
N GLY A 252 2.12 17.24 10.98
CA GLY A 252 0.86 16.54 11.15
C GLY A 252 0.96 15.02 11.13
N GLY A 253 -0.15 14.38 10.80
CA GLY A 253 -0.32 12.93 10.79
C GLY A 253 -0.08 12.30 9.43
N LEU A 254 0.66 11.19 9.42
CA LEU A 254 0.87 10.30 8.29
C LEU A 254 0.60 8.85 8.68
N PHE A 255 0.51 7.96 7.69
CA PHE A 255 0.40 6.51 7.92
C PHE A 255 1.76 5.81 7.81
N PRO A 256 1.94 4.65 8.45
CA PRO A 256 3.11 3.80 8.29
C PRO A 256 3.48 3.58 6.83
N GLY A 257 4.74 3.84 6.48
CA GLY A 257 5.25 3.68 5.12
C GLY A 257 5.00 4.86 4.17
N SER A 258 4.37 5.96 4.64
CA SER A 258 4.18 7.18 3.85
C SER A 258 5.37 8.14 4.01
N PRO A 259 5.88 8.73 2.92
CA PRO A 259 6.88 9.79 2.96
C PRO A 259 6.28 11.18 3.17
N VAL A 260 4.95 11.33 3.25
CA VAL A 260 4.25 12.62 3.25
C VAL A 260 3.15 12.68 4.32
N VAL A 261 2.87 13.89 4.80
CA VAL A 261 1.81 14.19 5.77
C VAL A 261 0.45 14.23 5.07
N PHE A 262 -0.57 13.56 5.65
CA PHE A 262 -1.91 13.51 5.09
C PHE A 262 -2.85 14.56 5.68
N LEU A 263 -2.73 14.86 6.97
CA LEU A 263 -3.50 15.90 7.65
C LEU A 263 -2.58 16.70 8.55
N GLY A 264 -2.82 17.99 8.69
CA GLY A 264 -1.93 18.85 9.47
C GLY A 264 -1.96 20.29 9.00
N HIS A 265 -0.82 20.95 9.14
CA HIS A 265 -0.63 22.32 8.69
C HIS A 265 0.83 22.60 8.33
N ASN A 266 1.03 23.58 7.45
CA ASN A 266 2.31 24.27 7.26
C ASN A 266 2.20 25.70 7.83
N GLU A 267 3.17 26.57 7.54
CA GLU A 267 3.14 27.96 8.00
C GLU A 267 2.04 28.82 7.35
N ASN A 268 1.42 28.34 6.26
CA ASN A 268 0.45 29.09 5.45
C ASN A 268 -0.98 28.51 5.51
N LEU A 269 -1.10 27.18 5.58
CA LEU A 269 -2.32 26.42 5.35
C LEU A 269 -2.49 25.31 6.38
N GLY A 270 -3.74 24.91 6.65
CA GLY A 270 -4.07 23.69 7.37
C GLY A 270 -5.17 22.92 6.65
N TRP A 271 -5.11 21.59 6.70
CA TRP A 271 -6.06 20.71 6.03
C TRP A 271 -6.30 19.40 6.80
N SER A 272 -7.42 18.75 6.49
CA SER A 272 -7.79 17.47 7.06
C SER A 272 -8.83 16.75 6.18
N HIS A 273 -9.16 15.52 6.53
CA HIS A 273 -10.00 14.62 5.74
C HIS A 273 -11.07 13.94 6.59
N THR A 274 -12.28 13.89 6.05
CA THR A 274 -13.39 13.11 6.58
C THR A 274 -13.83 12.09 5.55
N VAL A 275 -14.21 10.88 6.01
CA VAL A 275 -14.82 9.88 5.13
C VAL A 275 -16.12 10.44 4.58
N ASN A 276 -16.25 10.50 3.26
CA ASN A 276 -17.44 11.03 2.56
C ASN A 276 -18.17 9.98 1.70
N ASN A 277 -17.81 8.69 1.81
CA ASN A 277 -18.42 7.54 1.12
C ASN A 277 -18.79 7.79 -0.36
N PRO A 278 -17.81 8.20 -1.20
CA PRO A 278 -18.09 8.45 -2.61
C PRO A 278 -18.32 7.13 -3.35
N ASP A 279 -19.22 7.14 -4.33
CA ASP A 279 -19.38 6.01 -5.25
C ASP A 279 -18.28 6.06 -6.31
N LEU A 280 -17.25 5.22 -6.13
CA LEU A 280 -16.03 5.18 -6.95
C LEU A 280 -15.76 3.80 -7.55
N ILE A 281 -16.67 2.84 -7.43
CA ILE A 281 -16.48 1.46 -7.88
C ILE A 281 -17.68 1.03 -8.72
N ASP A 282 -17.46 0.77 -10.00
CA ASP A 282 -18.46 0.19 -10.88
C ASP A 282 -18.28 -1.33 -10.95
N VAL A 283 -19.37 -2.07 -10.82
CA VAL A 283 -19.41 -3.50 -11.11
C VAL A 283 -20.34 -3.75 -12.30
N PHE A 284 -19.80 -4.36 -13.34
CA PHE A 284 -20.51 -4.69 -14.57
C PHE A 284 -20.81 -6.19 -14.57
N GLU A 285 -22.09 -6.56 -14.60
CA GLU A 285 -22.47 -7.93 -14.93
C GLU A 285 -22.25 -8.16 -16.43
N LEU A 286 -21.42 -9.13 -16.77
CA LEU A 286 -21.08 -9.46 -18.16
C LEU A 286 -22.05 -10.50 -18.69
N GLU A 287 -22.66 -10.22 -19.84
CA GLU A 287 -23.37 -11.23 -20.62
C GLU A 287 -22.35 -12.20 -21.24
N ILE A 288 -22.41 -13.48 -20.85
CA ILE A 288 -21.47 -14.52 -21.29
C ILE A 288 -22.08 -15.34 -22.43
N HIS A 289 -21.28 -15.65 -23.45
CA HIS A 289 -21.73 -16.45 -24.59
C HIS A 289 -22.24 -17.83 -24.13
N PRO A 290 -23.43 -18.28 -24.58
CA PRO A 290 -24.08 -19.49 -24.06
C PRO A 290 -23.26 -20.76 -24.28
N GLU A 291 -22.48 -20.80 -25.36
CA GLU A 291 -21.64 -21.96 -25.74
C GLU A 291 -20.15 -21.79 -25.41
N ASP A 292 -19.67 -20.56 -25.14
CA ASP A 292 -18.25 -20.27 -24.90
C ASP A 292 -18.08 -19.31 -23.73
N LYS A 293 -17.86 -19.90 -22.54
CA LYS A 293 -17.71 -19.15 -21.29
C LYS A 293 -16.50 -18.21 -21.26
N ASN A 294 -15.69 -18.17 -22.31
CA ASN A 294 -14.56 -17.25 -22.42
C ASN A 294 -14.89 -16.02 -23.25
N LYS A 295 -16.12 -15.89 -23.75
CA LYS A 295 -16.58 -14.71 -24.48
C LYS A 295 -17.65 -13.96 -23.71
N TYR A 296 -17.61 -12.64 -23.82
CA TYR A 296 -18.62 -11.75 -23.27
C TYR A 296 -19.12 -10.78 -24.35
N PHE A 297 -20.39 -10.38 -24.26
CA PHE A 297 -20.98 -9.45 -25.21
C PHE A 297 -20.58 -8.01 -24.86
N PHE A 298 -20.16 -7.24 -25.86
CA PHE A 298 -19.84 -5.83 -25.71
C PHE A 298 -19.98 -5.10 -27.05
N GLU A 299 -20.80 -4.04 -27.07
CA GLU A 299 -21.03 -3.18 -28.26
C GLU A 299 -21.43 -3.95 -29.53
N GLY A 300 -22.31 -4.94 -29.40
CA GLY A 300 -22.82 -5.70 -30.55
C GLY A 300 -21.98 -6.92 -30.94
N GLU A 301 -20.84 -7.15 -30.30
CA GLU A 301 -19.92 -8.23 -30.64
C GLU A 301 -19.53 -9.11 -29.43
N TRP A 302 -19.22 -10.37 -29.70
CA TRP A 302 -18.67 -11.29 -28.69
C TRP A 302 -17.15 -11.13 -28.61
N LYS A 303 -16.66 -10.59 -27.49
CA LYS A 303 -15.23 -10.36 -27.22
C LYS A 303 -14.67 -11.46 -26.31
N ASN A 304 -13.40 -11.83 -26.51
CA ASN A 304 -12.72 -12.80 -25.63
C ASN A 304 -12.31 -12.15 -24.30
N LEU A 305 -12.48 -12.88 -23.20
CA LEU A 305 -11.86 -12.57 -21.92
C LEU A 305 -10.36 -12.84 -22.00
N GLU A 306 -9.56 -11.87 -21.58
CA GLU A 306 -8.13 -12.06 -21.38
C GLU A 306 -7.91 -12.99 -20.19
N LYS A 307 -7.15 -14.08 -20.38
CA LYS A 307 -6.85 -15.04 -19.31
C LYS A 307 -5.41 -14.94 -18.85
N SER A 308 -5.23 -15.05 -17.55
CA SER A 308 -3.93 -15.17 -16.91
C SER A 308 -3.99 -16.12 -15.73
N LYS A 309 -2.82 -16.52 -15.22
CA LYS A 309 -2.71 -17.34 -14.01
C LYS A 309 -2.02 -16.51 -12.93
N ILE A 310 -2.75 -16.23 -11.85
CA ILE A 310 -2.22 -15.60 -10.65
C ILE A 310 -1.58 -16.67 -9.79
N SER A 311 -0.36 -16.41 -9.33
CA SER A 311 0.38 -17.26 -8.40
C SER A 311 0.40 -16.61 -7.01
N ILE A 312 -0.15 -17.30 -6.02
CA ILE A 312 -0.28 -16.82 -4.64
C ILE A 312 0.58 -17.71 -3.74
N PRO A 313 1.78 -17.26 -3.33
CA PRO A 313 2.62 -18.02 -2.42
C PRO A 313 2.10 -17.88 -0.98
N VAL A 314 1.83 -19.00 -0.31
CA VAL A 314 1.22 -19.04 1.02
C VAL A 314 2.08 -19.89 1.97
N LYS A 315 2.35 -19.36 3.17
CA LYS A 315 2.94 -20.11 4.28
C LYS A 315 1.91 -21.08 4.84
N ILE A 316 2.26 -22.37 4.84
CA ILE A 316 1.39 -23.43 5.35
C ILE A 316 1.77 -23.76 6.79
N LEU A 317 3.04 -24.07 7.04
CA LEU A 317 3.54 -24.41 8.37
C LEU A 317 5.05 -24.16 8.47
N GLY A 318 5.49 -23.33 9.42
CA GLY A 318 6.90 -23.00 9.60
C GLY A 318 7.53 -22.46 8.31
N LEU A 319 8.57 -23.12 7.80
CA LEU A 319 9.23 -22.78 6.54
C LEU A 319 8.53 -23.36 5.30
N PHE A 320 7.54 -24.25 5.47
CA PHE A 320 6.84 -24.87 4.36
C PHE A 320 5.86 -23.88 3.72
N ARG A 321 6.09 -23.61 2.43
CA ARG A 321 5.33 -22.67 1.60
C ARG A 321 4.78 -23.39 0.38
N TRP A 322 3.57 -23.03 -0.04
CA TRP A 322 2.95 -23.56 -1.26
C TRP A 322 2.42 -22.42 -2.13
N THR A 323 2.63 -22.53 -3.44
CA THR A 323 2.12 -21.54 -4.40
C THR A 323 0.82 -22.04 -5.02
N PHE A 324 -0.29 -21.45 -4.61
CA PHE A 324 -1.59 -21.69 -5.21
C PHE A 324 -1.70 -20.93 -6.53
N LYS A 325 -2.28 -21.57 -7.55
CA LYS A 325 -2.52 -20.94 -8.85
C LYS A 325 -4.02 -20.76 -9.03
N ARG A 326 -4.45 -19.54 -9.36
CA ARG A 326 -5.85 -19.22 -9.70
C ARG A 326 -5.91 -18.63 -11.10
N GLU A 327 -6.91 -19.01 -11.86
CA GLU A 327 -7.24 -18.31 -13.11
C GLU A 327 -7.71 -16.89 -12.76
N ALA A 328 -7.25 -15.93 -13.54
CA ALA A 328 -7.74 -14.57 -13.50
C ALA A 328 -8.15 -14.15 -14.91
N MET A 329 -9.27 -13.46 -15.00
CA MET A 329 -9.86 -13.01 -16.24
C MET A 329 -9.90 -11.48 -16.26
N ARG A 330 -9.83 -10.88 -17.44
CA ARG A 330 -10.05 -9.45 -17.65
C ARG A 330 -10.95 -9.22 -18.86
N SER A 331 -11.83 -8.24 -18.73
CA SER A 331 -12.59 -7.66 -19.84
C SER A 331 -12.08 -6.25 -20.11
N ILE A 332 -12.70 -5.56 -21.07
CA ILE A 332 -12.43 -4.13 -21.33
C ILE A 332 -12.66 -3.25 -20.10
N HIS A 333 -13.62 -3.62 -19.23
CA HIS A 333 -13.92 -2.86 -18.02
C HIS A 333 -12.80 -3.01 -16.97
N GLY A 334 -12.30 -4.23 -16.79
CA GLY A 334 -11.24 -4.50 -15.82
C GLY A 334 -11.16 -5.97 -15.39
N PRO A 335 -10.63 -6.26 -14.20
CA PRO A 335 -10.60 -7.63 -13.66
C PRO A 335 -12.01 -8.21 -13.55
N VAL A 336 -12.10 -9.51 -13.85
CA VAL A 336 -13.34 -10.27 -13.89
C VAL A 336 -13.32 -11.35 -12.82
N ILE A 337 -14.40 -11.39 -12.03
CA ILE A 337 -14.69 -12.40 -11.02
C ILE A 337 -15.93 -13.16 -11.47
N ARG A 338 -15.84 -14.49 -11.45
CA ARG A 338 -16.95 -15.39 -11.74
C ARG A 338 -17.34 -16.13 -10.47
N ASN A 339 -18.62 -16.13 -10.15
CA ASN A 339 -19.20 -16.88 -9.05
C ASN A 339 -20.49 -17.59 -9.52
N ASP A 340 -21.24 -18.20 -8.61
CA ASP A 340 -22.45 -18.96 -8.93
C ASP A 340 -23.62 -18.09 -9.42
N HIS A 341 -23.55 -16.76 -9.21
CA HIS A 341 -24.60 -15.80 -9.57
C HIS A 341 -24.32 -15.04 -10.86
N GLY A 342 -23.08 -15.07 -11.37
CA GLY A 342 -22.74 -14.36 -12.60
C GLY A 342 -21.25 -14.24 -12.87
N THR A 343 -20.93 -13.45 -13.91
CA THR A 343 -19.57 -13.04 -14.24
C THR A 343 -19.49 -11.53 -14.20
N PHE A 344 -18.71 -10.98 -13.28
CA PHE A 344 -18.69 -9.56 -12.95
C PHE A 344 -17.33 -8.96 -13.28
N ALA A 345 -17.30 -7.84 -13.99
CA ALA A 345 -16.10 -7.02 -14.18
C ALA A 345 -16.12 -5.82 -13.24
N ILE A 346 -14.94 -5.35 -12.83
CA ILE A 346 -14.82 -4.25 -11.87
C ILE A 346 -14.01 -3.11 -12.48
N ARG A 347 -14.49 -1.88 -12.32
CA ARG A 347 -13.75 -0.64 -12.58
C ARG A 347 -13.81 0.23 -11.33
N TYR A 348 -12.81 1.06 -11.11
CA TYR A 348 -12.87 2.07 -10.06
C TYR A 348 -12.21 3.38 -10.48
N SER A 349 -12.51 4.47 -9.77
CA SER A 349 -11.91 5.78 -10.04
C SER A 349 -10.41 5.79 -9.71
N GLY A 350 -9.59 6.28 -10.64
CA GLY A 350 -8.13 6.20 -10.52
C GLY A 350 -7.56 4.82 -10.88
N PHE A 351 -8.33 3.95 -11.57
CA PHE A 351 -7.79 2.68 -12.08
C PHE A 351 -6.58 2.93 -12.98
N GLY A 352 -5.43 2.41 -12.57
CA GLY A 352 -4.18 2.57 -13.29
C GLY A 352 -3.45 3.89 -13.03
N GLU A 353 -3.82 4.66 -12.02
CA GLU A 353 -3.12 5.89 -11.63
C GLU A 353 -2.05 5.67 -10.56
N VAL A 354 -0.97 6.44 -10.66
CA VAL A 354 0.19 6.39 -9.74
C VAL A 354 0.47 7.72 -9.02
N ARG A 355 -0.22 8.80 -9.41
CA ARG A 355 0.09 10.18 -8.98
C ARG A 355 -0.46 10.57 -7.61
N GLN A 356 -0.93 9.61 -6.81
CA GLN A 356 -1.51 9.92 -5.50
C GLN A 356 -0.48 10.55 -4.56
N VAL A 357 0.75 10.00 -4.50
CA VAL A 357 1.84 10.60 -3.70
C VAL A 357 2.25 11.99 -4.20
N GLU A 358 2.16 12.22 -5.51
CA GLU A 358 2.49 13.51 -6.13
C GLU A 358 1.53 14.60 -5.65
N GLN A 359 0.23 14.29 -5.58
CA GLN A 359 -0.78 15.22 -5.08
C GLN A 359 -0.51 15.57 -3.61
N TRP A 360 -0.29 14.58 -2.75
CA TRP A 360 -0.03 14.82 -1.33
C TRP A 360 1.23 15.63 -1.08
N PHE A 361 2.32 15.31 -1.79
CA PHE A 361 3.55 16.06 -1.67
C PHE A 361 3.38 17.53 -2.08
N LYS A 362 2.66 17.80 -3.17
CA LYS A 362 2.34 19.18 -3.58
C LYS A 362 1.48 19.91 -2.56
N MET A 363 0.47 19.26 -1.99
CA MET A 363 -0.34 19.83 -0.92
C MET A 363 0.51 20.20 0.31
N ASN A 364 1.50 19.37 0.67
CA ASN A 364 2.40 19.64 1.79
C ASN A 364 3.21 20.94 1.57
N LYS A 365 3.68 21.17 0.33
CA LYS A 365 4.51 22.32 -0.05
C LYS A 365 3.72 23.56 -0.51
N ALA A 366 2.40 23.46 -0.61
CA ALA A 366 1.56 24.57 -1.09
C ALA A 366 1.63 25.78 -0.14
N LYS A 367 1.80 26.97 -0.70
CA LYS A 367 1.97 28.22 0.05
C LYS A 367 0.69 29.05 0.14
N ASN A 368 -0.31 28.69 -0.65
CA ASN A 368 -1.59 29.38 -0.73
C ASN A 368 -2.67 28.41 -1.26
N LEU A 369 -3.93 28.85 -1.18
CA LEU A 369 -5.07 28.01 -1.62
C LEU A 369 -5.02 27.70 -3.12
N ASP A 370 -4.53 28.63 -3.95
CA ASP A 370 -4.48 28.42 -5.41
C ASP A 370 -3.48 27.32 -5.81
N GLU A 371 -2.36 27.20 -5.08
CA GLU A 371 -1.41 26.09 -5.25
C GLU A 371 -1.93 24.77 -4.67
N PHE A 372 -2.81 24.84 -3.66
CA PHE A 372 -3.34 23.67 -2.96
C PHE A 372 -4.47 22.97 -3.72
N THR A 373 -5.30 23.73 -4.44
CA THR A 373 -6.47 23.24 -5.21
C THR A 373 -6.11 22.94 -6.65
#